data_AF-A0A1H3GX70-F1
#
_entry.id   AF-A0A1H3GX70-F1
#
_cell.length_a   1.000
_cell.length_b   1.000
_cell.length_c   1.000
_cell.angle_alpha   90.00
_cell.angle_beta   90.00
_cell.angle_gamma   90.00
#
_symmetry.space_group_name_H-M   'P 1'
#
loop_
_entity.id
_entity.type
_entity.pdbx_description
1 polymer ?
#
loop_
_entity_poly.entity_id
_entity_poly.type
_entity_poly.pdbx_seq_one_letter_code
_entity_poly.pdbx_strand_id
1 'polypeptide(L)'
;MHPNNPIPGFNPDAGAPIPVAEAAAWAANYRGEALTEAEVAGRKRINAYYFGNKLLDRIKNQEGCVGLRFYMGLKKSKTDLTKPDESQILVVGVDKNGHDIVPRLGANGETIYDDGIVGDMTSKCPAVCDPGSTLN
;
A
#
# COMPACT_ATOMS: atom_id res chain seq x y z
N MET A 1 12.02 21.12 3.38
CA MET A 1 12.56 20.31 4.50
C MET A 1 13.89 19.74 4.05
N HIS A 2 14.89 19.69 4.93
CA HIS A 2 16.16 19.04 4.63
C HIS A 2 15.91 17.53 4.53
N PRO A 3 16.38 16.83 3.48
CA PRO A 3 16.07 15.41 3.26
C PRO A 3 16.55 14.48 4.37
N ASN A 4 17.45 14.94 5.25
CA ASN A 4 17.95 14.18 6.39
C ASN A 4 17.15 14.43 7.68
N ASN A 5 16.25 15.42 7.70
CA ASN A 5 15.47 15.73 8.89
C ASN A 5 14.31 14.73 9.05
N PRO A 6 13.92 14.41 10.30
CA PRO A 6 12.68 13.69 10.54
C PRO A 6 11.49 14.40 9.90
N ILE A 7 10.54 13.61 9.36
CA ILE A 7 9.28 14.11 8.83
C ILE A 7 8.46 14.65 10.02
N PRO A 8 8.13 15.96 10.04
CA PRO A 8 7.36 16.54 11.13
C PRO A 8 6.00 15.87 11.29
N GLY A 9 5.64 15.54 12.52
CA GLY A 9 4.38 14.88 12.86
C GLY A 9 4.34 13.37 12.58
N PHE A 10 5.45 12.77 12.14
CA PHE A 10 5.54 11.32 12.02
C PHE A 10 5.46 10.66 13.40
N ASN A 11 4.58 9.66 13.53
CA ASN A 11 4.48 8.79 14.70
C ASN A 11 4.80 7.36 14.25
N PRO A 12 5.90 6.75 14.74
CA PRO A 12 6.26 5.38 14.38
C PRO A 12 5.23 4.35 14.89
N ASP A 13 4.47 4.70 15.93
CA ASP A 13 3.42 3.87 16.54
C ASP A 13 2.02 4.21 16.01
N ALA A 14 1.92 4.80 14.80
CA ALA A 14 0.64 5.20 14.24
C ALA A 14 -0.27 4.01 13.93
N GLY A 15 -1.55 4.16 14.29
CA GLY A 15 -2.61 3.16 14.06
C GLY A 15 -3.10 2.50 15.35
N ALA A 16 -4.27 1.87 15.27
CA ALA A 16 -4.86 1.12 16.38
C ALA A 16 -5.84 0.08 15.82
N PRO A 17 -6.07 -1.05 16.51
CA PRO A 17 -7.13 -1.98 16.15
C PRO A 17 -8.52 -1.32 16.34
N ILE A 18 -9.45 -1.68 15.47
CA ILE A 18 -10.88 -1.34 15.58
C ILE A 18 -11.74 -2.61 15.72
N PRO A 19 -12.95 -2.53 16.29
CA PRO A 19 -13.88 -3.66 16.33
C PRO A 19 -14.23 -4.19 14.93
N VAL A 20 -14.40 -5.52 14.81
CA VAL A 20 -14.72 -6.17 13.52
C VAL A 20 -16.04 -5.66 12.93
N ALA A 21 -17.06 -5.43 13.77
CA ALA A 21 -18.35 -4.91 13.32
C ALA A 21 -18.24 -3.50 12.70
N GLU A 22 -17.37 -2.66 13.26
CA GLU A 22 -17.08 -1.33 12.72
C GLU A 22 -16.34 -1.43 11.39
N ALA A 23 -15.31 -2.28 11.30
CA ALA A 23 -14.60 -2.56 10.05
C ALA A 23 -15.54 -3.10 8.96
N ALA A 24 -16.48 -3.99 9.30
CA ALA A 24 -17.47 -4.53 8.38
C ALA A 24 -18.43 -3.45 7.85
N ALA A 25 -18.88 -2.54 8.72
CA ALA A 25 -19.70 -1.40 8.31
C ALA A 25 -18.94 -0.49 7.33
N TRP A 26 -17.67 -0.19 7.59
CA TRP A 26 -16.86 0.63 6.69
C TRP A 26 -16.63 -0.04 5.34
N ALA A 27 -16.34 -1.35 5.34
CA ALA A 27 -16.17 -2.11 4.11
C ALA A 27 -17.47 -2.17 3.29
N ALA A 28 -18.63 -2.33 3.95
CA ALA A 28 -19.94 -2.30 3.30
C ALA A 28 -20.24 -0.93 2.69
N ASN A 29 -19.92 0.17 3.38
CA ASN A 29 -20.05 1.52 2.85
C ASN A 29 -19.23 1.69 1.57
N TYR A 30 -17.96 1.29 1.57
CA TYR A 30 -17.10 1.34 0.38
C TYR A 30 -17.67 0.55 -0.81
N ARG A 31 -18.23 -0.65 -0.56
CA ARG A 31 -18.89 -1.44 -1.61
C ARG A 31 -20.16 -0.76 -2.14
N GLY A 32 -20.89 -0.05 -1.27
CA GLY A 32 -22.11 0.68 -1.62
C GLY A 32 -21.89 2.03 -2.31
N GLU A 33 -20.67 2.59 -2.28
CA GLU A 33 -20.34 3.84 -2.95
C GLU A 33 -20.60 3.79 -4.46
N ALA A 34 -20.96 4.93 -5.05
CA ALA A 34 -21.15 5.05 -6.49
C ALA A 34 -19.90 4.58 -7.25
N LEU A 35 -20.10 3.92 -8.40
CA LEU A 35 -18.98 3.53 -9.26
C LEU A 35 -18.29 4.78 -9.82
N THR A 36 -16.96 4.76 -9.81
CA THR A 36 -16.14 5.74 -10.53
C THR A 36 -16.35 5.59 -12.04
N GLU A 37 -16.05 6.64 -12.82
CA GLU A 37 -16.16 6.58 -14.28
C GLU A 37 -15.38 5.40 -14.89
N ALA A 38 -14.18 5.12 -14.36
CA ALA A 38 -13.38 3.99 -14.81
C ALA A 38 -14.03 2.63 -14.46
N GLU A 39 -14.72 2.53 -13.32
CA GLU A 39 -15.46 1.32 -12.95
C GLU A 39 -16.71 1.13 -13.82
N VAL A 40 -17.42 2.23 -14.13
CA VAL A 40 -18.52 2.24 -15.11
C VAL A 40 -18.01 1.82 -16.50
N ALA A 41 -16.80 2.25 -16.87
CA ALA A 41 -16.12 1.86 -18.11
C ALA A 41 -15.54 0.43 -18.08
N GLY A 42 -15.80 -0.35 -17.04
CA GLY A 42 -15.47 -1.78 -16.96
C GLY A 42 -14.28 -2.15 -16.08
N ARG A 43 -13.61 -1.19 -15.41
CA ARG A 43 -12.60 -1.50 -14.39
C ARG A 43 -13.27 -2.15 -13.18
N LYS A 44 -12.72 -3.25 -12.68
CA LYS A 44 -13.27 -3.90 -11.48
C LYS A 44 -12.90 -3.09 -10.22
N ARG A 45 -13.89 -2.85 -9.36
CA ARG A 45 -13.66 -2.38 -7.99
C ARG A 45 -12.83 -3.41 -7.24
N ILE A 46 -11.82 -2.95 -6.51
CA ILE A 46 -10.99 -3.82 -5.66
C ILE A 46 -11.43 -3.64 -4.22
N ASN A 47 -11.93 -4.71 -3.61
CA ASN A 47 -12.41 -4.68 -2.22
C ASN A 47 -11.28 -4.83 -1.22
N ALA A 48 -10.27 -5.62 -1.57
CA ALA A 48 -9.16 -5.93 -0.68
C ALA A 48 -7.91 -6.36 -1.46
N TYR A 49 -6.76 -6.12 -0.84
CA TYR A 49 -5.45 -6.56 -1.29
C TYR A 49 -4.86 -7.50 -0.24
N TYR A 50 -4.47 -8.69 -0.67
CA TYR A 50 -3.77 -9.65 0.18
C TYR A 50 -2.27 -9.56 -0.03
N PHE A 51 -1.51 -9.43 1.07
CA PHE A 51 -0.06 -9.53 1.08
C PHE A 51 0.35 -10.77 1.87
N GLY A 52 1.24 -11.60 1.30
CA GLY A 52 1.80 -12.73 2.03
C GLY A 52 2.80 -12.29 3.09
N ASN A 53 2.75 -12.92 4.28
CA ASN A 53 3.66 -12.60 5.38
C ASN A 53 5.13 -12.67 4.98
N LYS A 54 5.55 -13.65 4.16
CA LYS A 54 6.95 -13.74 3.69
C LYS A 54 7.44 -12.47 3.00
N LEU A 55 6.60 -11.77 2.23
CA LEU A 55 6.95 -10.50 1.62
C LEU A 55 6.99 -9.39 2.67
N LEU A 56 5.96 -9.31 3.51
CA LEU A 56 5.88 -8.29 4.56
C LEU A 56 7.05 -8.41 5.55
N ASP A 57 7.44 -9.61 5.94
CA ASP A 57 8.56 -9.87 6.85
C ASP A 57 9.89 -9.48 6.20
N ARG A 58 10.08 -9.75 4.90
CA ARG A 58 11.27 -9.26 4.18
C ARG A 58 11.38 -7.74 4.23
N ILE A 59 10.27 -7.02 4.09
CA ILE A 59 10.25 -5.55 4.14
C ILE A 59 10.46 -5.03 5.56
N LYS A 60 9.76 -5.62 6.54
CA LYS A 60 9.84 -5.25 7.97
C LYS A 60 11.21 -5.52 8.58
N ASN A 61 11.92 -6.54 8.10
CA ASN A 61 13.24 -6.92 8.60
C ASN A 61 14.38 -6.12 7.95
N GLN A 62 14.09 -5.13 7.09
CA GLN A 62 15.10 -4.16 6.66
C GLN A 62 15.61 -3.37 7.86
N GLU A 63 16.90 -3.07 7.86
CA GLU A 63 17.53 -2.33 8.97
C GLU A 63 16.84 -0.98 9.21
N GLY A 64 16.51 -0.70 10.47
CA GLY A 64 15.89 0.56 10.86
C GLY A 64 14.42 0.71 10.51
N CYS A 65 13.77 -0.30 9.92
CA CYS A 65 12.34 -0.28 9.62
C CYS A 65 11.51 -0.28 10.91
N VAL A 66 10.65 0.73 11.07
CA VAL A 66 9.73 0.87 12.22
C VAL A 66 8.27 0.67 11.82
N GLY A 67 7.96 0.68 10.52
CA GLY A 67 6.60 0.55 10.03
C GLY A 67 6.52 0.34 8.53
N LEU A 68 5.30 0.21 8.01
CA LEU A 68 5.05 0.03 6.58
C LEU A 68 4.22 1.20 6.04
N ARG A 69 4.52 1.63 4.82
CA ARG A 69 3.72 2.60 4.08
C ARG A 69 3.18 1.97 2.82
N PHE A 70 1.90 2.26 2.54
CA PHE A 70 1.18 1.74 1.39
C PHE A 70 0.91 2.87 0.40
N TYR A 71 1.32 2.69 -0.85
CA TYR A 71 1.11 3.62 -1.95
C TYR A 71 0.06 3.08 -2.92
N MET A 72 -0.84 3.95 -3.37
CA MET A 72 -1.72 3.64 -4.50
C MET A 72 -0.94 3.83 -5.81
N GLY A 73 -0.96 2.80 -6.65
CA GLY A 73 -0.33 2.76 -7.96
C GLY A 73 -1.33 2.36 -9.04
N LEU A 74 -0.99 2.70 -10.28
CA LEU A 74 -1.69 2.23 -11.48
C LEU A 74 -0.69 1.45 -12.33
N LYS A 75 -0.92 0.15 -12.48
CA LYS A 75 -0.15 -0.67 -13.40
C LYS A 75 -0.67 -0.40 -14.80
N LYS A 76 -0.05 0.58 -15.47
CA LYS A 76 -0.38 0.91 -16.86
C LYS A 76 0.01 -0.25 -17.76
N SER A 77 -0.96 -0.78 -18.51
CA SER A 77 -0.68 -1.71 -19.60
C SER A 77 -0.07 -0.93 -20.77
N LYS A 78 1.24 -0.65 -20.71
CA LYS A 78 1.94 0.10 -21.77
C LYS A 78 1.97 -0.66 -23.11
N THR A 79 1.72 -1.96 -23.08
CA THR A 79 1.79 -2.87 -24.24
C THR A 79 0.43 -3.23 -24.82
N ASP A 80 -0.65 -3.03 -24.07
CA ASP A 80 -2.00 -3.38 -24.48
C ASP A 80 -2.97 -2.31 -24.00
N LEU A 81 -3.19 -1.32 -24.87
CA LEU A 81 -4.07 -0.18 -24.64
C LEU A 81 -5.56 -0.57 -24.59
N THR A 82 -5.89 -1.83 -24.87
CA THR A 82 -7.26 -2.35 -24.78
C THR A 82 -7.62 -2.83 -23.37
N LYS A 83 -6.62 -2.98 -22.49
CA LYS A 83 -6.83 -3.37 -21.09
C LYS A 83 -6.95 -2.14 -20.19
N PRO A 84 -7.96 -2.10 -19.30
CA PRO A 84 -8.07 -1.03 -18.33
C PRO A 84 -6.86 -1.03 -17.39
N ASP A 85 -6.43 0.17 -16.98
CA ASP A 85 -5.37 0.32 -15.97
C ASP A 85 -5.75 -0.44 -14.69
N GLU A 86 -4.79 -1.21 -14.18
CA GLU A 86 -5.04 -2.05 -13.01
C GLU A 86 -4.54 -1.33 -11.75
N SER A 87 -5.46 -1.00 -10.85
CA SER A 87 -5.12 -0.40 -9.55
C SER A 87 -4.30 -1.37 -8.71
N GLN A 88 -3.22 -0.85 -8.13
CA GLN A 88 -2.34 -1.60 -7.25
C GLN A 88 -2.01 -0.84 -5.97
N ILE A 89 -1.75 -1.55 -4.88
CA ILE A 89 -1.08 -1.09 -3.68
C ILE A 89 0.36 -1.57 -3.72
N LEU A 90 1.29 -0.64 -3.52
CA LEU A 90 2.71 -0.92 -3.27
C LEU A 90 2.97 -0.78 -1.78
N VAL A 91 3.84 -1.61 -1.21
CA VAL A 91 4.24 -1.54 0.21
C VAL A 91 5.74 -1.31 0.35
N VAL A 92 6.13 -0.41 1.24
CA VAL A 92 7.54 -0.06 1.53
C VAL A 92 7.77 -0.03 3.03
N GLY A 93 9.03 -0.25 3.45
CA GLY A 93 9.45 -0.04 4.83
C GLY A 93 9.68 1.44 5.11
N VAL A 94 9.42 1.88 6.34
CA VAL A 94 9.60 3.26 6.80
C VAL A 94 10.56 3.27 7.97
N ASP A 95 11.51 4.21 7.97
CA ASP A 95 12.50 4.38 9.03
C ASP A 95 11.94 5.17 10.24
N LYS A 96 12.73 5.24 11.32
CA LYS A 96 12.36 6.00 12.54
C LYS A 96 12.12 7.50 12.31
N ASN A 97 12.60 8.05 11.19
CA ASN A 97 12.47 9.45 10.83
C ASN A 97 11.25 9.69 9.92
N GLY A 98 10.51 8.65 9.54
CA GLY A 98 9.35 8.72 8.65
C GLY A 98 9.69 8.67 7.16
N HIS A 99 10.93 8.35 6.80
CA HIS A 99 11.39 8.21 5.43
C HIS A 99 11.19 6.79 4.93
N ASP A 100 10.84 6.64 3.65
CA ASP A 100 10.81 5.32 3.03
C ASP A 100 12.22 4.76 2.86
N ILE A 101 12.37 3.46 3.11
CA ILE A 101 13.59 2.69 2.88
C ILE A 101 13.60 2.26 1.42
N VAL A 102 13.96 3.21 0.57
CA VAL A 102 14.16 3.08 -0.88
C VAL A 102 15.35 3.94 -1.29
N PRO A 103 16.02 3.65 -2.44
CA PRO A 103 17.19 4.40 -2.86
C PRO A 103 16.96 5.91 -2.87
N ARG A 104 17.76 6.65 -2.10
CA ARG A 104 17.64 8.11 -2.01
C ARG A 104 18.92 8.78 -1.54
N LEU A 105 19.06 10.03 -1.96
CA LEU A 105 20.13 10.92 -1.56
C LEU A 105 19.71 11.82 -0.40
N GLY A 106 20.67 12.14 0.44
CA GLY A 106 20.59 13.18 1.44
C GLY A 106 20.93 14.55 0.86
N ALA A 107 21.02 15.54 1.72
CA ALA A 107 21.06 16.94 1.29
C ALA A 107 22.40 17.33 0.68
N ASN A 108 23.46 16.64 1.05
CA ASN A 108 24.81 16.81 0.55
C ASN A 108 25.14 15.79 -0.55
N GLY A 109 24.13 15.10 -1.11
CA GLY A 109 24.29 14.14 -2.21
C GLY A 109 24.83 12.79 -1.78
N GLU A 110 25.00 12.55 -0.48
CA GLU A 110 25.33 11.27 0.12
C GLU A 110 24.16 10.30 0.00
N THR A 111 24.44 9.03 -0.22
CA THR A 111 23.41 8.00 -0.23
C THR A 111 22.92 7.73 1.20
N ILE A 112 21.61 7.88 1.44
CA ILE A 112 20.99 7.48 2.72
C ILE A 112 20.65 5.98 2.67
N TYR A 113 20.01 5.56 1.58
CA TYR A 113 19.72 4.17 1.26
C TYR A 113 20.19 3.94 -0.17
N ASP A 114 20.98 2.89 -0.37
CA ASP A 114 21.48 2.44 -1.66
C ASP A 114 20.57 1.38 -2.31
N ASP A 115 19.80 0.67 -1.49
CA ASP A 115 18.79 -0.31 -1.87
C ASP A 115 17.49 -0.13 -1.07
N GLY A 116 16.45 -0.88 -1.43
CA GLY A 116 15.21 -0.96 -0.68
C GLY A 116 14.23 -1.95 -1.30
N ILE A 117 13.44 -2.60 -0.46
CA ILE A 117 12.47 -3.60 -0.90
C ILE A 117 11.08 -2.95 -1.03
N VAL A 118 10.58 -2.90 -2.26
CA VAL A 118 9.19 -2.52 -2.58
C VAL A 118 8.40 -3.76 -2.96
N GLY A 119 7.26 -3.97 -2.30
CA GLY A 119 6.36 -5.09 -2.59
C GLY A 119 5.21 -4.72 -3.52
N ASP A 120 5.06 -5.46 -4.62
CA ASP A 120 3.92 -5.46 -5.56
C ASP A 120 3.62 -6.92 -5.94
N MET A 121 2.83 -7.65 -5.13
CA MET A 121 2.42 -9.02 -5.45
C MET A 121 1.12 -9.38 -4.72
N THR A 122 0.14 -8.51 -4.85
CA THR A 122 -1.12 -8.69 -4.14
C THR A 122 -2.05 -9.64 -4.88
N SER A 123 -2.64 -10.61 -4.18
CA SER A 123 -3.91 -11.18 -4.66
C SER A 123 -5.03 -10.20 -4.35
N LYS A 124 -6.01 -10.08 -5.26
CA LYS A 124 -7.06 -9.05 -5.17
C LYS A 124 -8.43 -9.67 -5.05
N CYS A 125 -9.25 -9.10 -4.18
CA CYS A 125 -10.68 -9.35 -4.13
C CYS A 125 -11.39 -8.39 -5.10
N PRO A 126 -12.28 -8.83 -6.02
CA PRO A 126 -13.18 -9.99 -5.94
C PRO A 126 -12.67 -11.34 -6.48
N ALA A 127 -11.54 -11.39 -7.19
CA ALA A 127 -11.10 -12.63 -7.86
C ALA A 127 -10.62 -13.70 -6.86
N VAL A 128 -10.01 -13.27 -5.75
CA VAL A 128 -9.53 -14.13 -4.66
C VAL A 128 -9.95 -13.48 -3.34
N CYS A 129 -11.08 -13.92 -2.78
CA CYS A 129 -11.59 -13.46 -1.50
C CYS A 129 -11.94 -14.63 -0.59
N ASP A 130 -12.00 -14.35 0.70
CA ASP A 130 -12.71 -15.19 1.65
C ASP A 130 -14.24 -14.99 1.48
N PRO A 131 -15.00 -16.00 1.02
CA PRO A 131 -16.45 -15.87 0.85
C PRO A 131 -17.22 -15.81 2.18
N GLY A 132 -16.60 -16.19 3.31
CA GLY A 132 -17.22 -16.14 4.64
C GLY A 132 -16.93 -14.85 5.41
N SER A 133 -16.06 -13.97 4.89
CA SER A 133 -15.67 -12.75 5.60
C SER A 133 -16.75 -11.68 5.53
N THR A 134 -17.14 -11.14 6.70
CA THR A 134 -18.05 -9.98 6.80
C THR A 134 -17.49 -8.70 6.20
N LEU A 135 -16.18 -8.67 5.89
CA LEU A 135 -15.53 -7.54 5.24
C LEU A 135 -15.69 -7.57 3.71
N ASN A 136 -16.12 -8.68 3.11
CA ASN A 136 -16.31 -8.82 1.66
C ASN A 136 -17.77 -8.67 1.22
#